data_AF-A0A7K4CI54-F1
#
_entry.id   AF-A0A7K4CI54-F1
#
_cell.length_a   1.000
_cell.length_b   1.000
_cell.length_c   1.000
_cell.angle_alpha   90.00
_cell.angle_beta   90.00
_cell.angle_gamma   90.00
#
_symmetry.space_group_name_H-M   'P 1'
#
loop_
_entity.id
_entity.type
_entity.pdbx_description
1 polymer ?
#
loop_
_entity_poly.entity_id
_entity_poly.type
_entity_poly.pdbx_seq_one_letter_code
_entity_poly.pdbx_strand_id
1 'polypeptide(L)'
;MQASSPSSESSPLHADQQTATDKQRAEAVWEPGPNLKRPGWLRCKISILGYALRHHFIEIAIMLLALGLLVDLVLRWDELRPPIQDQISMQMVTGMIQDFFHLLVDSPAFFEKEIMASSSSPSTWVSWWINVQSLLGVGTLLVALFVWYNHIREEWTNSLPKRMSVFFLCEGRPAIICRYVWLAGEGDLRAWGQQVASQAVNVSRLLFYPNIKADAPSFAVWIDKKICRHYVVCFDLTSDNAFLFLKEYVGKCHYQNLATGKNDVRPVKLSDLQRKIPASAFPFEWPKDTCESQNQTT
;
A
#
# COMPACT_ATOMS: atom_id res chain seq x y z
N MET A 1 88.14 -15.33 7.07
CA MET A 1 87.45 -14.09 7.48
C MET A 1 85.97 -14.44 7.54
N GLN A 2 85.42 -15.00 8.63
CA GLN A 2 85.17 -14.50 9.99
C GLN A 2 84.09 -13.40 10.06
N ALA A 3 83.09 -13.66 10.92
CA ALA A 3 82.00 -12.79 11.44
C ALA A 3 80.84 -12.47 10.46
N SER A 4 79.55 -12.49 10.83
CA SER A 4 78.86 -12.68 12.11
C SER A 4 77.34 -12.73 11.85
N SER A 5 76.62 -13.50 12.67
CA SER A 5 75.15 -13.51 12.79
C SER A 5 74.59 -12.14 13.22
N PRO A 6 73.26 -11.95 13.15
CA PRO A 6 72.56 -11.75 14.42
C PRO A 6 71.23 -12.50 14.53
N SER A 7 71.01 -13.01 15.74
CA SER A 7 69.78 -13.51 16.33
C SER A 7 69.17 -12.42 17.23
N SER A 8 67.87 -12.16 17.13
CA SER A 8 66.99 -11.61 18.18
C SER A 8 65.57 -11.51 17.59
N GLU A 9 64.64 -12.41 17.91
CA GLU A 9 63.78 -12.37 19.10
C GLU A 9 62.72 -11.25 19.01
N SER A 10 61.49 -11.60 18.62
CA SER A 10 60.29 -10.76 18.77
C SER A 10 59.06 -11.61 19.11
N SER A 11 58.86 -11.74 20.42
CA SER A 11 57.61 -11.73 21.19
C SER A 11 56.30 -12.23 20.55
N PRO A 12 55.70 -13.31 21.08
CA PRO A 12 54.29 -13.66 20.83
C PRO A 12 53.42 -12.84 21.80
N LEU A 13 53.05 -11.61 21.45
CA LEU A 13 52.24 -10.77 22.35
C LEU A 13 51.20 -9.90 21.63
N HIS A 14 50.67 -10.39 20.50
CA HIS A 14 49.59 -9.70 19.78
C HIS A 14 48.37 -10.56 19.42
N ALA A 15 48.41 -11.89 19.61
CA ALA A 15 47.26 -12.75 19.30
C ALA A 15 46.12 -12.68 20.35
N ASP A 16 46.44 -12.35 21.60
CA ASP A 16 45.46 -12.33 22.70
C ASP A 16 44.73 -11.00 22.87
N GLN A 17 45.30 -9.89 22.39
CA GLN A 17 44.62 -8.59 22.45
C GLN A 17 43.56 -8.43 21.34
N GLN A 18 43.74 -9.06 20.19
CA GLN A 18 42.71 -9.05 19.14
C GLN A 18 41.50 -9.92 19.48
N THR A 19 41.71 -11.08 20.12
CA THR A 19 40.61 -11.95 20.56
C THR A 19 39.81 -11.37 21.73
N ALA A 20 40.43 -10.58 22.62
CA ALA A 20 39.73 -9.89 23.70
C ALA A 20 38.92 -8.67 23.20
N THR A 21 39.45 -7.93 22.23
CA THR A 21 38.77 -6.75 21.66
C THR A 21 37.59 -7.16 20.77
N ASP A 22 37.69 -8.29 20.05
CA ASP A 22 36.56 -8.87 19.30
C ASP A 22 35.50 -9.49 20.22
N LYS A 23 35.89 -10.09 21.36
CA LYS A 23 34.94 -10.56 22.38
C LYS A 23 34.18 -9.42 23.08
N GLN A 24 34.84 -8.29 23.36
CA GLN A 24 34.17 -7.13 23.96
C GLN A 24 33.30 -6.35 22.96
N ARG A 25 33.58 -6.43 21.66
CA ARG A 25 32.68 -5.92 20.61
C ARG A 25 31.43 -6.80 20.41
N ALA A 26 31.52 -8.08 20.77
CA ALA A 26 30.44 -9.06 20.66
C ALA A 26 29.32 -8.89 21.70
N GLU A 27 29.54 -8.11 22.77
CA GLU A 27 28.52 -7.75 23.76
C GLU A 27 28.10 -6.27 23.68
N ALA A 28 28.28 -5.63 22.52
CA ALA A 28 27.61 -4.36 22.26
C ALA A 28 26.10 -4.57 22.40
N VAL A 29 25.51 -4.00 23.46
CA VAL A 29 24.09 -4.08 23.82
C VAL A 29 23.23 -4.00 22.55
N TRP A 30 22.69 -5.15 22.15
CA TRP A 30 21.87 -5.22 20.94
C TRP A 30 20.55 -4.48 21.18
N GLU A 31 20.22 -3.58 20.26
CA GLU A 31 18.96 -2.85 20.24
C GLU A 31 18.11 -3.29 19.04
N PRO A 32 16.83 -3.65 19.25
CA PRO A 32 15.96 -4.16 18.18
C PRO A 32 15.58 -3.09 17.14
N GLY A 33 15.84 -1.81 17.42
CA GLY A 33 15.38 -0.68 16.60
C GLY A 33 13.87 -0.43 16.72
N PRO A 34 13.38 0.68 16.14
CA PRO A 34 11.98 1.07 16.26
C PRO A 34 11.06 0.15 15.44
N ASN A 35 9.83 -0.03 15.93
CA ASN A 35 8.72 -0.58 15.16
C ASN A 35 7.97 0.57 14.49
N LEU A 36 7.85 0.54 13.16
CA LEU A 36 7.16 1.60 12.43
C LEU A 36 5.66 1.58 12.75
N LYS A 37 5.10 2.76 13.00
CA LYS A 37 3.67 2.92 13.32
C LYS A 37 2.85 3.04 12.04
N ARG A 38 1.60 2.55 12.09
CA ARG A 38 0.62 2.79 11.04
C ARG A 38 0.25 4.28 11.01
N PRO A 39 0.17 4.93 9.83
CA PRO A 39 -0.29 6.30 9.73
C PRO A 39 -1.78 6.39 10.10
N GLY A 40 -2.16 7.49 10.76
CA GLY A 40 -3.57 7.82 10.97
C GLY A 40 -4.26 8.15 9.64
N TRP A 41 -5.56 7.87 9.54
CA TRP A 41 -6.35 8.07 8.33
C TRP A 41 -6.30 9.50 7.77
N LEU A 42 -6.32 10.51 8.65
CA LEU A 42 -6.22 11.92 8.25
C LEU A 42 -4.89 12.23 7.55
N ARG A 43 -3.79 11.64 8.04
CA ARG A 43 -2.46 11.84 7.48
C ARG A 43 -2.36 11.23 6.08
N CYS A 44 -2.99 10.07 5.84
CA CYS A 44 -3.09 9.51 4.50
C CYS A 44 -3.87 10.44 3.56
N LYS A 45 -5.03 10.96 4.00
CA LYS A 45 -5.83 11.88 3.19
C LYS A 45 -5.09 13.16 2.82
N ILE A 46 -4.40 13.78 3.78
CA ILE A 46 -3.59 14.98 3.53
C ILE A 46 -2.45 14.66 2.55
N SER A 47 -1.81 13.50 2.70
CA SER A 47 -0.75 13.08 1.77
C SER A 47 -1.28 12.83 0.36
N ILE A 48 -2.46 12.24 0.20
CA ILE A 48 -3.10 12.04 -1.10
C ILE A 48 -3.45 13.40 -1.72
N LEU A 49 -4.04 14.31 -0.96
CA LEU A 49 -4.37 15.66 -1.44
C LEU A 49 -3.12 16.42 -1.87
N GLY A 50 -2.05 16.37 -1.08
CA GLY A 50 -0.77 16.99 -1.44
C GLY A 50 -0.14 16.38 -2.69
N TYR A 51 -0.30 15.08 -2.90
CA TYR A 51 0.12 14.40 -4.14
C TYR A 51 -0.71 14.85 -5.34
N ALA A 52 -2.05 14.86 -5.20
CA ALA A 52 -2.99 15.29 -6.23
C ALA A 52 -2.69 16.73 -6.68
N LEU A 53 -2.52 17.65 -5.74
CA LEU A 53 -2.21 19.06 -6.02
C LEU A 53 -0.85 19.25 -6.70
N ARG A 54 0.11 18.36 -6.46
CA ARG A 54 1.46 18.48 -7.04
C ARG A 54 1.55 17.89 -8.44
N HIS A 55 0.90 16.75 -8.69
CA HIS A 55 1.03 16.01 -9.95
C HIS A 55 -0.13 16.25 -10.92
N HIS A 56 -1.33 16.53 -10.42
CA HIS A 56 -2.55 16.72 -11.22
C HIS A 56 -3.11 18.14 -11.10
N PHE A 57 -2.24 19.12 -10.81
CA PHE A 57 -2.65 20.52 -10.68
C PHE A 57 -3.45 21.02 -11.89
N ILE A 58 -2.99 20.67 -13.10
CA ILE A 58 -3.61 21.10 -14.36
C ILE A 58 -5.01 20.48 -14.50
N GLU A 59 -5.15 19.18 -14.25
CA GLU A 59 -6.45 18.50 -14.31
C GLU A 59 -7.44 19.09 -13.30
N ILE A 60 -6.98 19.36 -12.07
CA ILE A 60 -7.78 20.01 -11.04
C ILE A 60 -8.20 21.41 -11.48
N ALA A 61 -7.28 22.19 -12.03
CA ALA A 61 -7.56 23.54 -12.51
C ALA A 61 -8.59 23.54 -13.66
N ILE A 62 -8.47 22.60 -14.61
CA ILE A 62 -9.43 22.44 -15.71
C ILE A 62 -10.80 22.03 -15.16
N MET A 63 -10.87 21.07 -14.23
CA MET A 63 -12.14 20.67 -13.62
C MET A 63 -12.80 21.82 -12.85
N LEU A 64 -12.02 22.61 -12.10
CA LEU A 64 -12.54 23.78 -11.38
C LEU A 64 -13.03 24.86 -12.35
N LEU A 65 -12.31 25.09 -13.45
CA LEU A 65 -12.74 26.02 -14.50
C LEU A 65 -14.04 25.54 -15.15
N ALA A 66 -14.13 24.26 -15.52
CA ALA A 66 -15.33 23.68 -16.10
C ALA A 66 -16.53 23.77 -15.14
N LEU A 67 -16.32 23.49 -13.86
CA LEU A 67 -17.34 23.65 -12.83
C LEU A 67 -17.77 25.11 -12.67
N GLY A 68 -16.81 26.05 -12.70
CA GLY A 68 -17.09 27.48 -12.66
C GLY A 68 -17.91 27.95 -13.85
N LEU A 69 -17.58 27.50 -15.07
CA LEU A 69 -18.36 27.78 -16.28
C LEU A 69 -19.77 27.20 -16.20
N LEU A 70 -19.93 25.99 -15.65
CA LEU A 70 -21.26 25.40 -15.43
C LEU A 70 -22.08 26.22 -14.43
N VAL A 71 -21.48 26.66 -13.34
CA VAL A 71 -22.16 27.52 -12.35
C VAL A 71 -22.52 28.87 -12.96
N ASP A 72 -21.61 29.52 -13.69
CA ASP A 72 -21.89 30.79 -14.38
C ASP A 72 -23.01 30.64 -15.42
N LEU A 73 -23.01 29.54 -16.18
CA LEU A 73 -24.08 29.22 -17.13
C LEU A 73 -25.45 29.07 -16.44
N VAL A 74 -25.50 28.40 -15.28
CA VAL A 74 -26.72 28.23 -14.49
C VAL A 74 -27.18 29.56 -13.90
N LEU A 75 -26.25 30.39 -13.40
CA LEU A 75 -26.60 31.70 -12.82
C LEU A 75 -27.07 32.70 -13.88
N ARG A 76 -26.48 32.67 -15.08
CA ARG A 76 -26.88 33.51 -16.21
C ARG A 76 -27.97 32.88 -17.08
N TRP A 77 -28.53 31.75 -16.65
CA TRP A 77 -29.56 31.04 -17.41
C TRP A 77 -30.76 31.94 -17.71
N ASP A 78 -31.11 32.84 -16.80
CA ASP A 78 -32.22 33.78 -16.99
C ASP A 78 -31.92 34.91 -17.98
N GLU A 79 -30.65 35.31 -18.14
CA GLU A 79 -30.21 36.31 -19.12
C GLU A 79 -30.02 35.72 -20.53
N LEU A 80 -29.72 34.41 -20.61
CA LEU A 80 -29.50 33.67 -21.85
C LEU A 80 -30.79 33.13 -22.48
N ARG A 81 -31.97 33.32 -21.84
CA ARG A 81 -33.23 33.00 -22.49
C ARG A 81 -33.38 33.91 -23.70
N PRO A 82 -33.49 33.37 -24.93
CA PRO A 82 -33.92 34.20 -26.05
C PRO A 82 -35.26 34.84 -25.65
N PRO A 83 -35.51 36.12 -26.00
CA PRO A 83 -36.85 36.66 -25.84
C PRO A 83 -37.80 35.68 -26.52
N ILE A 84 -38.82 35.24 -25.79
CA ILE A 84 -39.93 34.48 -26.36
C ILE A 84 -40.63 35.47 -27.29
N GLN A 85 -40.08 35.64 -28.49
CA GLN A 85 -40.80 36.17 -29.61
C GLN A 85 -41.72 35.02 -30.00
N ASP A 86 -42.95 35.10 -29.50
CA ASP A 86 -44.07 34.33 -30.03
C ASP A 86 -43.98 34.33 -31.57
N GLN A 87 -44.21 33.15 -32.17
CA GLN A 87 -44.10 32.80 -33.59
C GLN A 87 -42.84 32.03 -34.02
N ILE A 88 -42.55 30.91 -33.36
CA ILE A 88 -42.34 29.69 -34.16
C ILE A 88 -43.72 29.08 -34.31
N SER A 89 -44.29 29.17 -35.51
CA SER A 89 -45.55 28.52 -35.82
C SER A 89 -45.45 27.04 -35.43
N MET A 90 -46.31 26.64 -34.50
CA MET A 90 -46.59 25.26 -34.11
C MET A 90 -47.26 24.48 -35.26
N GLN A 91 -46.80 24.68 -36.50
CA GLN A 91 -47.28 24.02 -37.71
C GLN A 91 -46.20 23.17 -38.38
N MET A 92 -44.90 23.44 -38.17
CA MET A 92 -43.83 22.61 -38.74
C MET A 92 -43.42 21.42 -37.86
N VAL A 93 -43.43 21.57 -36.53
CA VAL A 93 -43.01 20.49 -35.62
C VAL A 93 -44.11 19.45 -35.42
N THR A 94 -45.38 19.86 -35.49
CA THR A 94 -46.55 18.98 -35.44
C THR A 94 -46.68 18.13 -36.70
N GLY A 95 -46.34 18.66 -37.88
CA GLY A 95 -46.37 17.91 -39.15
C GLY A 95 -45.41 16.71 -39.15
N MET A 96 -44.16 16.89 -38.72
CA MET A 96 -43.19 15.79 -38.68
C MET A 96 -43.46 14.76 -37.59
N ILE A 97 -44.14 15.13 -36.49
CA ILE A 97 -44.53 14.19 -35.43
C ILE A 97 -45.82 13.45 -35.81
N GLN A 98 -46.80 14.10 -36.46
CA GLN A 98 -48.02 13.45 -36.94
C GLN A 98 -47.74 12.42 -38.04
N ASP A 99 -46.83 12.70 -38.97
CA ASP A 99 -46.47 11.74 -40.03
C ASP A 99 -45.77 10.49 -39.46
N PHE A 100 -45.03 10.63 -38.35
CA PHE A 100 -44.37 9.51 -37.67
C PHE A 100 -45.36 8.64 -36.88
N PHE A 101 -46.43 9.23 -36.33
CA PHE A 101 -47.49 8.50 -35.63
C PHE A 101 -48.51 7.85 -36.59
N HIS A 102 -48.73 8.42 -37.78
CA HIS A 102 -49.62 7.83 -38.80
C HIS A 102 -49.07 6.53 -39.41
N LEU A 103 -47.76 6.31 -39.37
CA LEU A 103 -47.13 5.05 -39.78
C LEU A 103 -47.20 3.93 -38.72
N LEU A 104 -47.66 4.24 -37.50
CA LEU A 104 -47.58 3.34 -36.34
C LEU A 104 -48.93 2.93 -35.75
N VAL A 105 -50.07 3.44 -36.25
CA VAL A 105 -51.39 3.15 -35.71
C VAL A 105 -52.37 2.77 -36.83
N ASP A 106 -52.17 1.58 -37.41
CA ASP A 106 -53.25 0.80 -37.98
C ASP A 106 -53.86 -0.07 -36.87
N SER A 107 -54.79 0.50 -36.11
CA SER A 107 -55.77 -0.27 -35.36
C SER A 107 -57.00 0.60 -35.09
N PRO A 108 -58.20 0.22 -35.55
CA PRO A 108 -59.38 1.04 -35.41
C PRO A 108 -60.06 0.80 -34.06
N ALA A 109 -60.87 1.80 -33.68
CA ALA A 109 -61.87 1.76 -32.61
C ALA A 109 -61.37 1.97 -31.17
N PHE A 110 -61.18 3.23 -30.79
CA PHE A 110 -61.63 3.68 -29.47
C PHE A 110 -61.73 5.22 -29.42
N PHE A 111 -62.86 5.73 -28.93
CA PHE A 111 -63.19 7.13 -28.63
C PHE A 111 -63.72 8.05 -29.75
N GLU A 112 -64.95 7.75 -30.16
CA GLU A 112 -65.94 8.79 -30.36
C GLU A 112 -66.43 9.26 -28.97
N LYS A 113 -65.82 10.32 -28.42
CA LYS A 113 -66.41 11.09 -27.32
C LYS A 113 -65.84 12.51 -27.33
N GLU A 114 -66.72 13.48 -27.53
CA GLU A 114 -66.46 14.92 -27.61
C GLU A 114 -65.38 15.40 -26.62
N ILE A 115 -64.24 15.81 -27.16
CA ILE A 115 -63.20 16.52 -26.40
C ILE A 115 -63.55 18.00 -26.47
N MET A 116 -64.26 18.48 -25.45
CA MET A 116 -64.19 19.89 -25.07
C MET A 116 -62.72 20.23 -24.84
N ALA A 117 -62.18 21.16 -25.63
CA ALA A 117 -60.81 21.61 -25.53
C ALA A 117 -60.52 22.16 -24.12
N SER A 118 -59.87 21.36 -23.28
CA SER A 118 -59.24 21.83 -22.05
C SER A 118 -57.81 22.25 -22.39
N SER A 119 -57.59 23.55 -22.44
CA SER A 119 -56.28 24.18 -22.64
C SER A 119 -55.44 24.16 -21.36
N SER A 120 -55.27 22.98 -20.74
CA SER A 120 -54.27 22.80 -19.69
C SER A 120 -53.14 21.91 -20.22
N SER A 121 -52.18 22.54 -20.90
CA SER A 121 -50.88 21.91 -21.16
C SER A 121 -50.31 21.46 -19.82
N PRO A 122 -50.01 20.16 -19.61
CA PRO A 122 -49.52 19.69 -18.32
C PRO A 122 -48.08 20.17 -18.15
N SER A 123 -47.94 21.30 -17.45
CA SER A 123 -46.67 21.90 -17.00
C SER A 123 -45.80 20.96 -16.15
N THR A 124 -46.32 19.78 -15.80
CA THR A 124 -45.68 18.77 -14.96
C THR A 124 -44.70 17.86 -15.71
N TRP A 125 -44.93 17.49 -16.98
CA TRP A 125 -44.05 16.54 -17.67
C TRP A 125 -42.71 17.16 -18.06
N VAL A 126 -42.73 18.38 -18.61
CA VAL A 126 -41.51 19.12 -18.97
C VAL A 126 -40.69 19.49 -17.72
N SER A 127 -41.35 19.97 -16.66
CA SER A 127 -40.70 20.29 -15.38
C SER A 127 -40.11 19.04 -14.71
N TRP A 128 -40.81 17.90 -14.79
CA TRP A 128 -40.28 16.63 -14.32
C TRP A 128 -39.04 16.20 -15.11
N TRP A 129 -39.06 16.30 -16.44
CA TRP A 129 -37.92 15.94 -17.28
C TRP A 129 -36.69 16.81 -17.05
N ILE A 130 -36.87 18.11 -16.82
CA ILE A 130 -35.78 19.04 -16.47
C ILE A 130 -35.15 18.68 -15.11
N ASN A 131 -35.97 18.31 -14.12
CA ASN A 131 -35.48 17.88 -12.80
C ASN A 131 -34.73 16.54 -12.88
N VAL A 132 -35.21 15.60 -13.68
CA VAL A 132 -34.55 14.30 -13.92
C VAL A 132 -33.22 14.51 -14.65
N GLN A 133 -33.18 15.34 -15.69
CA GLN A 133 -31.96 15.65 -16.42
C GLN A 133 -30.89 16.29 -15.52
N SER A 134 -31.28 17.21 -14.65
CA SER A 134 -30.37 17.83 -13.66
C SER A 134 -29.83 16.81 -12.66
N LEU A 135 -30.69 15.90 -12.17
CA LEU A 135 -30.29 14.83 -11.25
C LEU A 135 -29.31 13.85 -11.90
N LEU A 136 -29.56 13.47 -13.17
CA LEU A 136 -28.66 12.60 -13.94
C LEU A 136 -27.32 13.27 -14.22
N GLY A 137 -27.31 14.58 -14.49
CA GLY A 137 -26.08 15.35 -14.66
C GLY A 137 -25.23 15.38 -13.39
N VAL A 138 -25.83 15.71 -12.25
CA VAL A 138 -25.16 15.70 -10.94
C VAL A 138 -24.68 14.29 -10.57
N GLY A 139 -25.49 13.27 -10.81
CA GLY A 139 -25.11 11.87 -10.57
C GLY A 139 -23.89 11.46 -11.39
N THR A 140 -23.86 11.80 -12.68
CA THR A 140 -22.73 11.52 -13.57
C THR A 140 -21.46 12.24 -13.10
N LEU A 141 -21.58 13.51 -12.69
CA LEU A 141 -20.45 14.27 -12.14
C LEU A 141 -19.87 13.61 -10.87
N LEU A 142 -20.74 13.16 -9.96
CA LEU A 142 -20.30 12.49 -8.73
C LEU A 142 -19.58 11.17 -9.02
N VAL A 143 -20.08 10.39 -9.98
CA VAL A 143 -19.41 9.14 -10.41
C VAL A 143 -18.04 9.45 -11.03
N ALA A 144 -17.95 10.47 -11.89
CA ALA A 144 -16.68 10.88 -12.49
C ALA A 144 -15.66 11.32 -11.43
N LEU A 145 -16.07 12.14 -10.46
CA LEU A 145 -15.21 12.56 -9.34
C LEU A 145 -14.76 11.38 -8.49
N PHE A 146 -15.62 10.40 -8.26
CA PHE A 146 -15.28 9.18 -7.52
C PHE A 146 -14.24 8.32 -8.25
N VAL A 147 -14.40 8.12 -9.56
CA VAL A 147 -13.44 7.39 -10.39
C VAL A 147 -12.08 8.10 -10.40
N TRP A 148 -12.07 9.41 -10.62
CA TRP A 148 -10.84 10.21 -10.59
C TRP A 148 -10.14 10.14 -9.23
N TYR A 149 -10.89 10.27 -8.12
CA TYR A 149 -10.31 10.15 -6.78
C TYR A 149 -9.67 8.77 -6.54
N ASN A 150 -10.32 7.69 -6.98
CA ASN A 150 -9.77 6.34 -6.83
C ASN A 150 -8.49 6.15 -7.64
N HIS A 151 -8.44 6.69 -8.88
CA HIS A 151 -7.25 6.67 -9.71
C HIS A 151 -6.07 7.40 -9.04
N ILE A 152 -6.29 8.62 -8.56
CA ILE A 152 -5.27 9.40 -7.83
C ILE A 152 -4.79 8.68 -6.56
N ARG A 153 -5.71 8.07 -5.83
CA ARG A 153 -5.38 7.27 -4.64
C ARG A 153 -4.51 6.07 -5.00
N GLU A 154 -4.78 5.40 -6.11
CA GLU A 154 -4.00 4.26 -6.59
C GLU A 154 -2.60 4.68 -7.03
N GLU A 155 -2.49 5.75 -7.82
CA GLU A 155 -1.19 6.31 -8.25
C GLU A 155 -0.37 6.78 -7.06
N TRP A 156 -0.98 7.49 -6.12
CA TRP A 156 -0.34 7.86 -4.86
C TRP A 156 0.19 6.61 -4.15
N THR A 157 -0.64 5.57 -4.02
CA THR A 157 -0.26 4.31 -3.37
C THR A 157 0.90 3.63 -4.11
N ASN A 158 0.95 3.69 -5.44
CA ASN A 158 2.03 3.11 -6.24
C ASN A 158 3.33 3.93 -6.20
N SER A 159 3.23 5.25 -5.99
CA SER A 159 4.38 6.16 -5.87
C SER A 159 5.14 6.04 -4.54
N LEU A 160 4.50 5.48 -3.51
CA LEU A 160 5.10 5.37 -2.18
C LEU A 160 6.31 4.42 -2.19
N PRO A 161 7.35 4.72 -1.39
CA PRO A 161 8.49 3.82 -1.24
C PRO A 161 8.02 2.48 -0.67
N LYS A 162 8.48 1.40 -1.30
CA LYS A 162 8.11 0.02 -0.97
C LYS A 162 9.16 -0.58 -0.05
N ARG A 163 8.69 -1.17 1.05
CA ARG A 163 9.52 -1.82 2.07
C ARG A 163 8.94 -3.17 2.42
N MET A 164 9.80 -4.13 2.76
CA MET A 164 9.39 -5.47 3.13
C MET A 164 10.01 -5.86 4.48
N SER A 165 9.28 -6.62 5.29
CA SER A 165 9.84 -7.38 6.39
C SER A 165 9.71 -8.86 6.08
N VAL A 166 10.83 -9.56 6.17
CA VAL A 166 10.94 -10.97 5.83
C VAL A 166 11.27 -11.77 7.07
N PHE A 167 10.52 -12.85 7.27
CA PHE A 167 10.67 -13.74 8.40
C PHE A 167 10.88 -15.17 7.88
N PHE A 168 11.94 -15.83 8.33
CA PHE A 168 12.19 -17.25 8.06
C PHE A 168 11.99 -18.04 9.33
N LEU A 169 11.09 -19.01 9.28
CA LEU A 169 10.72 -19.86 10.40
C LEU A 169 11.32 -21.25 10.22
N CYS A 170 11.85 -21.79 11.30
CA CYS A 170 12.32 -23.16 11.43
C CYS A 170 11.47 -23.84 12.50
N GLU A 171 10.65 -24.81 12.12
CA GLU A 171 9.72 -25.49 13.05
C GLU A 171 8.86 -24.50 13.89
N GLY A 172 8.43 -23.41 13.26
CA GLY A 172 7.65 -22.35 13.92
C GLY A 172 8.45 -21.36 14.75
N ARG A 173 9.79 -21.50 14.86
CA ARG A 173 10.67 -20.54 15.54
C ARG A 173 11.37 -19.62 14.54
N PRO A 174 11.58 -18.32 14.85
CA PRO A 174 12.28 -17.43 13.94
C PRO A 174 13.78 -17.75 13.85
N ALA A 175 14.28 -18.04 12.66
CA ALA A 175 15.69 -18.28 12.38
C ALA A 175 16.38 -17.03 11.78
N ILE A 176 15.68 -16.34 10.87
CA ILE A 176 16.17 -15.12 10.22
C ILE A 176 15.04 -14.09 10.20
N ILE A 177 15.34 -12.88 10.65
CA ILE A 177 14.42 -11.74 10.68
C ILE A 177 15.11 -10.54 10.02
N CYS A 178 14.58 -10.11 8.89
CA CYS A 178 15.05 -8.91 8.18
C CYS A 178 13.90 -7.91 8.09
N ARG A 179 13.96 -6.82 8.87
CA ARG A 179 12.88 -5.82 8.94
C ARG A 179 13.14 -4.59 8.09
N TYR A 180 12.09 -4.17 7.40
CA TYR A 180 12.02 -2.95 6.60
C TYR A 180 13.10 -2.81 5.51
N VAL A 181 13.46 -3.93 4.89
CA VAL A 181 14.32 -3.95 3.71
C VAL A 181 13.65 -3.22 2.54
N TRP A 182 14.46 -2.62 1.67
CA TRP A 182 13.95 -2.04 0.41
C TRP A 182 13.32 -3.12 -0.45
N LEU A 183 12.24 -2.80 -1.15
CA LEU A 183 11.59 -3.70 -2.10
C LEU A 183 11.53 -3.02 -3.47
N ALA A 184 12.02 -3.69 -4.51
CA ALA A 184 12.00 -3.17 -5.88
C ALA A 184 10.58 -3.16 -6.46
N GLY A 185 9.83 -4.26 -6.29
CA GLY A 185 8.49 -4.43 -6.85
C GLY A 185 7.64 -5.42 -6.07
N GLU A 186 6.32 -5.35 -6.28
CA GLU A 186 5.33 -6.22 -5.59
C GLU A 186 5.32 -7.65 -6.12
N GLY A 187 5.67 -7.84 -7.40
CA GLY A 187 5.80 -9.16 -8.01
C GLY A 187 7.01 -9.96 -7.49
N ASP A 188 8.00 -9.28 -6.91
CA ASP A 188 9.30 -9.88 -6.56
C ASP A 188 9.44 -10.21 -5.07
N LEU A 189 8.36 -10.15 -4.29
CA LEU A 189 8.39 -10.41 -2.83
C LEU A 189 9.12 -11.72 -2.49
N ARG A 190 8.82 -12.78 -3.25
CA ARG A 190 9.44 -14.09 -3.08
C ARG A 190 10.94 -14.07 -3.42
N ALA A 191 11.28 -13.64 -4.63
CA ALA A 191 12.66 -13.67 -5.12
C ALA A 191 13.56 -12.74 -4.30
N TRP A 192 13.07 -11.54 -4.00
CA TRP A 192 13.78 -10.57 -3.19
C TRP A 192 13.94 -11.03 -1.74
N GLY A 193 12.91 -11.65 -1.15
CA GLY A 193 13.00 -12.24 0.18
C GLY A 193 14.12 -13.28 0.30
N GLN A 194 14.29 -14.12 -0.73
CA GLN A 194 15.37 -15.11 -0.78
C GLN A 194 16.75 -14.46 -0.87
N GLN A 195 16.90 -13.44 -1.71
CA GLN A 195 18.17 -12.72 -1.88
C GLN A 195 18.59 -11.97 -0.61
N VAL A 196 17.63 -11.34 0.06
CA VAL A 196 17.88 -10.65 1.34
C VAL A 196 18.33 -11.65 2.41
N ALA A 197 17.68 -12.81 2.49
CA ALA A 197 18.03 -13.83 3.46
C ALA A 197 19.39 -14.47 3.19
N SER A 198 19.71 -14.74 1.92
CA SER A 198 21.00 -15.29 1.52
C SER A 198 22.14 -14.33 1.87
N GLN A 199 21.92 -13.02 1.70
CA GLN A 199 22.86 -11.98 2.14
C GLN A 199 22.97 -11.88 3.66
N ALA A 200 21.87 -12.08 4.39
CA ALA A 200 21.87 -11.96 5.84
C ALA A 200 22.65 -13.08 6.55
N VAL A 201 22.66 -14.29 5.97
CA VAL A 201 23.37 -15.45 6.52
C VAL A 201 24.67 -15.74 5.79
N ASN A 202 24.96 -15.01 4.70
CA ASN A 202 26.13 -15.21 3.86
C ASN A 202 26.21 -16.64 3.27
N VAL A 203 25.07 -17.17 2.80
CA VAL A 203 24.95 -18.50 2.18
C VAL A 203 24.46 -18.34 0.75
N SER A 204 24.97 -19.16 -0.17
CA SER A 204 24.65 -19.07 -1.60
C SER A 204 23.19 -19.40 -1.93
N ARG A 205 22.56 -20.31 -1.18
CA ARG A 205 21.16 -20.70 -1.38
C ARG A 205 20.52 -21.18 -0.09
N LEU A 206 19.35 -20.65 0.22
CA LEU A 206 18.46 -21.15 1.25
C LEU A 206 17.36 -21.99 0.59
N LEU A 207 17.17 -23.21 1.08
CA LEU A 207 16.01 -24.07 0.82
C LEU A 207 14.82 -23.76 1.75
N PHE A 208 13.64 -23.53 1.20
CA PHE A 208 12.40 -23.26 1.96
C PHE A 208 11.24 -23.90 1.23
N TYR A 209 10.14 -24.11 1.94
CA TYR A 209 8.92 -24.64 1.36
C TYR A 209 8.31 -23.65 0.35
N PRO A 210 7.65 -24.14 -0.71
CA PRO A 210 7.02 -23.28 -1.70
C PRO A 210 5.84 -22.48 -1.13
N ASN A 211 5.31 -22.90 0.02
CA ASN A 211 4.22 -22.21 0.69
C ASN A 211 4.74 -20.97 1.41
N ILE A 212 4.38 -19.80 0.88
CA ILE A 212 4.80 -18.50 1.41
C ILE A 212 3.55 -17.80 1.91
N LYS A 213 3.60 -17.34 3.15
CA LYS A 213 2.53 -16.53 3.73
C LYS A 213 2.87 -15.07 3.52
N ALA A 214 2.11 -14.39 2.69
CA ALA A 214 2.25 -12.96 2.44
C ALA A 214 0.95 -12.26 2.84
N ASP A 215 1.08 -11.26 3.71
CA ASP A 215 -0.06 -10.44 4.13
C ASP A 215 -0.33 -9.32 3.13
N ALA A 216 -1.56 -8.78 3.17
CA ALA A 216 -1.90 -7.59 2.42
C ALA A 216 -0.99 -6.41 2.79
N PRO A 217 -0.62 -5.53 1.83
CA PRO A 217 0.22 -4.39 2.11
C PRO A 217 -0.38 -3.50 3.18
N SER A 218 0.45 -3.14 4.16
CA SER A 218 0.10 -2.19 5.19
C SER A 218 0.83 -0.86 4.95
N PHE A 219 0.31 0.22 5.52
CA PHE A 219 1.03 1.50 5.51
C PHE A 219 1.82 1.66 6.79
N ALA A 220 3.06 2.14 6.65
CA ALA A 220 3.93 2.46 7.77
C ALA A 220 4.49 3.88 7.63
N VAL A 221 4.81 4.52 8.74
CA VAL A 221 5.50 5.81 8.74
C VAL A 221 6.98 5.55 8.98
N TRP A 222 7.80 5.89 7.99
CA TRP A 222 9.26 5.80 8.08
C TRP A 222 9.83 6.82 9.08
N ILE A 223 11.10 6.64 9.45
CA ILE A 223 11.84 7.52 10.35
C ILE A 223 11.76 8.99 9.89
N ASP A 224 11.88 9.21 8.58
CA ASP A 224 11.83 10.54 7.94
C ASP A 224 10.40 11.13 7.85
N LYS A 225 9.44 10.59 8.61
CA LYS A 225 8.02 10.98 8.57
C LYS A 225 7.33 10.77 7.21
N LYS A 226 7.98 10.11 6.25
CA LYS A 226 7.37 9.72 4.98
C LYS A 226 6.55 8.45 5.15
N ILE A 227 5.42 8.38 4.46
CA ILE A 227 4.60 7.16 4.42
C ILE A 227 5.27 6.17 3.47
N CYS A 228 5.32 4.90 3.84
CA CYS A 228 5.79 3.81 3.00
C CYS A 228 4.77 2.68 2.94
N ARG A 229 4.81 1.91 1.85
CA ARG A 229 4.09 0.63 1.75
C ARG A 229 4.95 -0.45 2.35
N HIS A 230 4.41 -1.16 3.33
CA HIS A 230 5.08 -2.19 4.08
C HIS A 230 4.44 -3.55 3.81
N TYR A 231 5.25 -4.45 3.26
CA TYR A 231 4.92 -5.84 2.98
C TYR A 231 5.48 -6.74 4.06
N VAL A 232 4.74 -7.78 4.40
CA VAL A 232 5.15 -8.77 5.38
C VAL A 232 5.08 -10.14 4.72
N VAL A 233 6.22 -10.85 4.75
CA VAL A 233 6.35 -12.15 4.10
C VAL A 233 7.03 -13.13 5.05
N CYS A 234 6.43 -14.30 5.20
CA CYS A 234 6.92 -15.39 6.02
C CYS A 234 7.24 -16.61 5.16
N PHE A 235 8.40 -17.18 5.39
CA PHE A 235 8.91 -18.39 4.75
C PHE A 235 9.13 -19.47 5.79
N ASP A 236 8.69 -20.69 5.51
CA ASP A 236 9.02 -21.85 6.31
C ASP A 236 10.26 -22.56 5.70
N LEU A 237 11.33 -22.70 6.48
CA LEU A 237 12.56 -23.39 6.08
C LEU A 237 12.35 -24.91 5.98
N THR A 238 13.04 -25.56 5.06
CA THR A 238 13.04 -27.03 4.97
C THR A 238 13.87 -27.66 6.08
N SER A 239 13.65 -28.96 6.32
CA SER A 239 14.39 -29.76 7.31
C SER A 239 15.91 -29.66 7.18
N ASP A 240 16.42 -29.56 5.95
CA ASP A 240 17.86 -29.57 5.68
C ASP A 240 18.55 -28.29 6.19
N ASN A 241 17.93 -27.13 5.95
CA ASN A 241 18.43 -25.88 6.54
C ASN A 241 18.07 -25.78 8.02
N ALA A 242 16.89 -26.27 8.40
CA ALA A 242 16.48 -26.32 9.78
C ALA A 242 17.54 -27.02 10.63
N PHE A 243 18.10 -28.12 10.15
CA PHE A 243 19.19 -28.82 10.84
C PHE A 243 20.45 -27.96 10.99
N LEU A 244 20.87 -27.23 9.94
CA LEU A 244 22.00 -26.31 10.02
C LEU A 244 21.74 -25.20 11.06
N PHE A 245 20.58 -24.56 11.02
CA PHE A 245 20.23 -23.49 11.96
C PHE A 245 20.03 -24.00 13.39
N LEU A 246 19.39 -25.15 13.56
CA LEU A 246 19.19 -25.77 14.86
C LEU A 246 20.50 -26.28 15.46
N LYS A 247 21.52 -26.60 14.64
CA LYS A 247 22.83 -27.08 15.15
C LYS A 247 23.82 -25.94 15.41
N GLU A 248 23.91 -24.99 14.49
CA GLU A 248 24.90 -23.89 14.55
C GLU A 248 24.39 -22.68 15.36
N TYR A 249 23.06 -22.48 15.39
CA TYR A 249 22.43 -21.29 15.97
C TYR A 249 21.34 -21.64 16.99
N VAL A 250 21.54 -22.69 17.81
CA VAL A 250 20.63 -23.09 18.90
C VAL A 250 20.22 -21.86 19.72
N GLY A 251 18.92 -21.55 19.74
CA GLY A 251 18.36 -20.43 20.52
C GLY A 251 18.79 -19.04 20.04
N LYS A 252 19.36 -18.91 18.84
CA LYS A 252 19.74 -17.65 18.20
C LYS A 252 19.01 -17.45 16.88
N CYS A 253 18.82 -16.18 16.52
CA CYS A 253 18.23 -15.75 15.27
C CYS A 253 19.11 -14.67 14.64
N HIS A 254 19.30 -14.71 13.32
CA HIS A 254 19.89 -13.59 12.60
C HIS A 254 18.87 -12.46 12.53
N TYR A 255 19.17 -11.32 13.16
CA TYR A 255 18.29 -10.17 13.20
C TYR A 255 18.91 -8.97 12.49
N GLN A 256 18.09 -8.31 11.69
CA GLN A 256 18.43 -7.08 10.99
C GLN A 256 17.22 -6.14 11.01
N ASN A 257 17.45 -4.87 11.33
CA ASN A 257 16.42 -3.83 11.25
C ASN A 257 16.98 -2.57 10.59
N LEU A 258 16.57 -2.31 9.34
CA LEU A 258 17.03 -1.13 8.59
C LEU A 258 16.43 0.17 9.12
N ALA A 259 15.38 0.11 9.95
CA ALA A 259 14.83 1.30 10.61
C ALA A 259 15.74 1.82 11.74
N THR A 260 16.82 1.11 12.09
CA THR A 260 17.87 1.61 13.00
C THR A 260 18.86 2.53 12.27
N GLY A 261 18.79 2.64 10.93
CA GLY A 261 19.76 3.38 10.12
C GLY A 261 21.09 2.65 9.93
N LYS A 262 21.28 1.49 10.57
CA LYS A 262 22.43 0.61 10.41
C LYS A 262 22.04 -0.59 9.55
N ASN A 263 22.96 -1.03 8.70
CA ASN A 263 22.79 -2.21 7.85
C ASN A 263 23.66 -3.37 8.38
N ASP A 264 23.48 -3.71 9.66
CA ASP A 264 24.20 -4.80 10.31
C ASP A 264 23.26 -5.96 10.63
N VAL A 265 23.70 -7.16 10.27
CA VAL A 265 23.04 -8.42 10.65
C VAL A 265 23.79 -8.98 11.85
N ARG A 266 23.06 -9.29 12.92
CA ARG A 266 23.67 -9.87 14.13
C ARG A 266 22.92 -11.11 14.58
N PRO A 267 23.62 -12.14 15.07
CA PRO A 267 22.99 -13.23 15.78
C PRO A 267 22.51 -12.73 17.16
N VAL A 268 21.24 -12.94 17.46
CA VAL A 268 20.57 -12.47 18.69
C VAL A 268 19.90 -13.66 19.37
N LYS A 269 19.93 -13.72 20.70
CA LYS A 269 19.23 -14.77 21.46
C LYS A 269 17.71 -14.62 21.31
N LEU A 270 17.00 -15.73 21.13
CA LEU A 270 15.53 -15.75 21.01
C LEU A 270 14.83 -15.15 22.23
N SER A 271 15.36 -15.39 23.43
CA SER A 271 14.86 -14.82 24.68
C SER A 271 14.98 -13.29 24.71
N ASP A 272 16.07 -12.73 24.18
CA ASP A 272 16.25 -11.28 24.07
C ASP A 272 15.27 -10.66 23.06
N LEU A 273 14.97 -11.36 21.95
CA LEU A 273 13.96 -10.94 20.99
C LEU A 273 12.56 -10.86 21.63
N GLN A 274 12.16 -11.91 22.34
CA GLN A 274 10.86 -11.96 23.02
C GLN A 274 10.73 -10.90 24.13
N ARG A 275 11.82 -10.61 24.86
CA ARG A 275 11.83 -9.63 25.93
C ARG A 275 11.79 -8.19 25.41
N LYS A 276 12.55 -7.88 24.36
CA LYS A 276 12.76 -6.50 23.89
C LYS A 276 11.79 -6.06 22.79
N ILE A 277 11.17 -6.99 22.06
CA ILE A 277 10.26 -6.68 20.96
C ILE A 277 8.83 -7.08 21.34
N PRO A 278 7.83 -6.19 21.18
CA PRO A 278 6.44 -6.54 21.45
C PRO A 278 5.95 -7.62 20.48
N ALA A 279 5.12 -8.54 20.96
CA ALA A 279 4.55 -9.62 20.14
C ALA A 279 3.83 -9.11 18.88
N SER A 280 3.21 -7.93 18.95
CA SER A 280 2.55 -7.27 17.81
C SER A 280 3.49 -6.86 16.67
N ALA A 281 4.80 -6.92 16.85
CA ALA A 281 5.77 -6.69 15.79
C ALA A 281 5.95 -7.89 14.85
N PHE A 282 5.42 -9.05 15.22
CA PHE A 282 5.54 -10.28 14.47
C PHE A 282 4.19 -10.73 13.93
N PRO A 283 4.12 -11.19 12.67
CA PRO A 283 2.89 -11.68 12.06
C PRO A 283 2.60 -13.15 12.41
N PHE A 284 3.44 -13.78 13.23
CA PHE A 284 3.32 -15.17 13.66
C PHE A 284 3.49 -15.26 15.17
N GLU A 285 2.80 -16.25 15.74
CA GLU A 285 3.05 -16.70 17.10
C GLU A 285 4.11 -17.80 17.05
N TRP A 286 5.02 -17.81 18.01
CA TRP A 286 5.96 -18.90 18.18
C TRP A 286 6.00 -19.38 19.62
N PRO A 287 6.35 -20.66 19.85
CA PRO A 287 6.39 -21.23 21.19
C PRO A 287 7.31 -20.40 22.08
N LYS A 288 6.83 -20.01 23.27
CA LYS A 288 7.72 -19.47 24.30
C LYS A 288 8.68 -20.57 24.70
N ASP A 289 9.98 -20.28 24.71
CA ASP A 289 10.97 -21.26 25.15
C ASP A 289 10.67 -21.62 26.62
N THR A 290 10.10 -22.81 26.86
CA THR A 290 9.92 -23.39 28.19
C THR A 290 11.22 -23.96 28.77
N CYS A 291 12.37 -23.59 28.20
CA CYS A 291 13.68 -24.09 28.62
C CYS A 291 14.33 -23.22 29.71
N GLU A 292 13.69 -23.17 30.89
CA GLU A 292 14.36 -22.86 32.17
C GLU A 292 13.95 -23.83 33.29
N SER A 293 13.54 -25.05 32.96
CA SER A 293 13.34 -26.10 33.96
C SER A 293 13.80 -27.45 33.43
N GLN A 294 15.13 -27.65 33.36
CA GLN A 294 15.74 -28.99 33.33
C GLN A 294 17.27 -29.00 33.54
N ASN A 295 17.81 -28.10 34.36
CA ASN A 295 19.19 -28.19 34.85
C ASN A 295 19.26 -27.95 36.37
N GLN A 296 18.44 -28.67 37.13
CA GLN A 296 18.62 -28.86 38.59
C GLN A 296 18.05 -30.21 39.02
N THR A 297 18.49 -31.32 38.42
CA THR A 297 18.47 -32.63 39.09
C THR A 297 19.30 -33.64 38.30
N THR A 298 20.59 -33.73 38.62
CA THR A 298 21.26 -34.99 39.02
C THR A 298 22.67 -34.69 39.51
#